data_AF-A0A9W8Z9I9-F1
#
_entry.id   AF-A0A9W8Z9I9-F1
#
_cell.length_a   1.000
_cell.length_b   1.000
_cell.length_c   1.000
_cell.angle_alpha   90.00
_cell.angle_beta   90.00
_cell.angle_gamma   90.00
#
_symmetry.space_group_name_H-M   'P 1'
#
loop_
_entity.id
_entity.type
_entity.pdbx_description
1 polymer ?
#
loop_
_entity_poly.entity_id
_entity_poly.type
_entity_poly.pdbx_seq_one_letter_code
_entity_poly.pdbx_strand_id
1 'polypeptide(L)'
;MRLFNRKSSKPTISPGGSQPNSSNGSLRSPGPSTTNGSRPTSFPDVPLPRAPDPALDPAGYLRSIYAVRDRSRLVLEKAKKNQLKHFTVDMSKFTDVASFVVSIVKRDYAPDYASIPPHGRWQHFEVGGRPRIDQLMASWPSTVDNSERTRRLLDLFLVSVLLDAGAGTKWQYKSKESGKIYRRSEGLAVASLEMFKAGAFSSNPKEPCQVDSAGLRKLDLTIMARGLQVNESNPIDGLEGRTNLLIKLSEALQNQEVFGLEARPGNMLDYLLSHPTTQASSVPIIPVPTLWNTLMESLTPIWPATRTQIDGIPMGDAWPCSVMPSHPTHPWENIVPFHKLTQWLTYSLMVPMTKLMNVHFAGVELLTGLPEYRNGGLFIDTGLLTLKPDDQKRGVTQYQRNAQVKGQPSMEVVPMFTADDDVIVEWRAVTVGLLDELLVEVNSSLGLSGREKLSLAQMLEAGSWKGGREIAEVSRPNTKEPPIMILSDGTVF
;
A
#
# COMPACT_ATOMS: atom_id res chain seq x y z
N MET A 1 30.72 -64.51 -20.06
CA MET A 1 30.38 -65.95 -19.98
C MET A 1 29.14 -66.06 -19.10
N ARG A 2 27.97 -66.45 -19.63
CA ARG A 2 27.35 -67.80 -19.48
C ARG A 2 27.35 -68.25 -18.00
N LEU A 3 26.26 -68.61 -17.31
CA LEU A 3 24.99 -69.25 -17.67
C LEU A 3 24.03 -69.24 -16.45
N PHE A 4 22.73 -69.32 -16.76
CA PHE A 4 21.58 -69.78 -15.98
C PHE A 4 21.83 -70.87 -14.90
N ASN A 5 21.06 -70.93 -13.80
CA ASN A 5 19.79 -71.68 -13.75
C ASN A 5 19.08 -71.67 -12.38
N ARG A 6 17.74 -71.77 -12.43
CA ARG A 6 16.78 -71.96 -11.32
C ARG A 6 16.81 -73.40 -10.77
N LYS A 7 16.37 -73.59 -9.52
CA LYS A 7 15.44 -74.67 -9.15
C LYS A 7 14.74 -74.42 -7.80
N SER A 8 13.48 -74.86 -7.74
CA SER A 8 12.50 -74.68 -6.67
C SER A 8 12.28 -75.97 -5.87
N SER A 9 11.76 -75.88 -4.64
CA SER A 9 10.85 -76.90 -4.07
C SER A 9 10.15 -76.40 -2.80
N LYS A 10 8.81 -76.39 -2.85
CA LYS A 10 7.79 -76.37 -1.77
C LYS A 10 7.66 -77.78 -1.12
N PRO A 11 6.68 -78.10 -0.23
CA PRO A 11 6.06 -77.40 0.92
C PRO A 11 5.82 -78.35 2.15
N THR A 12 5.37 -77.84 3.32
CA THR A 12 4.47 -78.53 4.31
C THR A 12 4.08 -77.56 5.43
N ILE A 13 2.82 -77.10 5.53
CA ILE A 13 1.67 -77.55 6.37
C ILE A 13 1.82 -77.28 7.89
N SER A 14 0.88 -76.47 8.40
CA SER A 14 0.66 -75.98 9.78
C SER A 14 0.06 -77.03 10.73
N PRO A 15 0.00 -76.72 12.04
CA PRO A 15 -1.31 -76.66 12.69
C PRO A 15 -1.48 -75.45 13.63
N GLY A 16 -2.74 -75.08 13.88
CA GLY A 16 -3.15 -73.85 14.57
C GLY A 16 -3.17 -73.93 16.11
N GLY A 17 -3.41 -72.76 16.71
CA GLY A 17 -3.66 -72.55 18.13
C GLY A 17 -3.91 -71.08 18.43
N SER A 18 -5.07 -70.80 19.02
CA SER A 18 -5.74 -69.52 19.28
C SER A 18 -5.19 -68.71 20.48
N GLN A 19 -5.09 -67.37 20.31
CA GLN A 19 -5.16 -66.18 21.22
C GLN A 19 -4.70 -66.27 22.70
N PRO A 20 -4.29 -65.16 23.40
CA PRO A 20 -4.39 -63.73 23.08
C PRO A 20 -3.05 -62.93 23.22
N ASN A 21 -2.96 -61.76 22.58
CA ASN A 21 -1.79 -60.87 22.67
C ASN A 21 -1.86 -59.93 23.88
N SER A 22 -0.87 -60.05 24.75
CA SER A 22 -0.52 -59.12 25.83
C SER A 22 0.51 -58.08 25.36
N SER A 23 0.21 -56.81 25.60
CA SER A 23 1.08 -55.70 26.06
C SER A 23 2.54 -55.59 25.57
N ASN A 24 2.85 -54.50 24.86
CA ASN A 24 3.75 -53.40 25.25
C ASN A 24 4.37 -52.73 24.02
N GLY A 25 4.28 -51.39 23.92
CA GLY A 25 5.06 -50.66 22.91
C GLY A 25 4.67 -49.20 22.70
N SER A 26 5.06 -48.35 23.66
CA SER A 26 5.59 -46.97 23.51
C SER A 26 4.94 -45.96 22.55
N LEU A 27 4.54 -44.83 23.16
CA LEU A 27 4.05 -43.58 22.56
C LEU A 27 5.06 -42.90 21.64
N ARG A 28 4.68 -42.67 20.36
CA ARG A 28 5.11 -41.52 19.55
C ARG A 28 3.98 -41.11 18.59
N SER A 29 3.55 -39.85 18.69
CA SER A 29 2.49 -39.24 17.88
C SER A 29 2.87 -39.16 16.39
N PRO A 30 1.95 -39.41 15.44
CA PRO A 30 2.22 -39.23 14.01
C PRO A 30 2.10 -37.75 13.62
N GLY A 31 3.08 -37.23 12.87
CA GLY A 31 3.03 -35.92 12.23
C GLY A 31 2.02 -35.88 11.07
N PRO A 32 1.60 -34.68 10.60
CA PRO A 32 0.55 -34.56 9.59
C PRO A 32 1.03 -35.04 8.23
N SER A 33 0.24 -35.94 7.64
CA SER A 33 0.38 -36.47 6.29
C SER A 33 0.25 -35.38 5.24
N THR A 34 1.20 -35.35 4.31
CA THR A 34 1.14 -34.60 3.05
C THR A 34 0.05 -35.15 2.14
N THR A 35 -0.98 -34.36 1.86
CA THR A 35 -1.95 -34.63 0.79
C THR A 35 -1.57 -33.87 -0.47
N ASN A 36 -1.26 -34.64 -1.52
CA ASN A 36 -1.02 -34.19 -2.88
C ASN A 36 -2.27 -33.58 -3.52
N GLY A 37 -2.08 -32.51 -4.30
CA GLY A 37 -2.74 -32.31 -5.59
C GLY A 37 -4.04 -31.51 -5.61
N SER A 38 -4.01 -30.21 -5.29
CA SER A 38 -5.06 -29.29 -5.75
C SER A 38 -4.85 -29.00 -7.25
N ARG A 39 -5.80 -29.45 -8.08
CA ARG A 39 -5.94 -28.93 -9.45
C ARG A 39 -6.17 -27.41 -9.38
N PRO A 40 -5.60 -26.62 -10.29
CA PRO A 40 -5.68 -25.18 -10.19
C PRO A 40 -7.09 -24.69 -10.52
N THR A 41 -7.73 -24.02 -9.56
CA THR A 41 -8.90 -23.19 -9.83
C THR A 41 -8.43 -21.99 -10.68
N SER A 42 -8.64 -22.06 -12.00
CA SER A 42 -8.70 -20.84 -12.80
C SER A 42 -9.94 -20.08 -12.35
N PHE A 43 -9.76 -18.93 -11.71
CA PHE A 43 -10.88 -18.04 -11.44
C PHE A 43 -11.53 -17.66 -12.77
N PRO A 44 -12.88 -17.59 -12.83
CA PRO A 44 -13.57 -17.16 -14.04
C PRO A 44 -13.08 -15.75 -14.44
N ASP A 45 -12.96 -15.52 -15.75
CA ASP A 45 -12.66 -14.18 -16.27
C ASP A 45 -13.84 -13.26 -15.94
N VAL A 46 -13.65 -12.35 -14.98
CA VAL A 46 -14.69 -11.44 -14.49
C VAL A 46 -14.60 -10.14 -15.29
N PRO A 47 -15.64 -9.77 -16.06
CA PRO A 47 -15.65 -8.51 -16.78
C PRO A 47 -15.48 -7.33 -15.81
N LEU A 48 -14.45 -6.52 -16.04
CA LEU A 48 -14.18 -5.33 -15.22
C LEU A 48 -15.03 -4.15 -15.70
N PRO A 49 -15.61 -3.35 -14.79
CA PRO A 49 -16.25 -2.08 -15.15
C PRO A 49 -15.28 -1.18 -15.91
N ARG A 50 -15.70 -0.67 -17.07
CA ARG A 50 -14.86 0.20 -17.91
C ARG A 50 -14.73 1.60 -17.30
N ALA A 51 -13.66 2.30 -17.65
CA ALA A 51 -13.55 3.73 -17.36
C ALA A 51 -14.66 4.52 -18.09
N PRO A 52 -15.14 5.63 -17.52
CA PRO A 52 -15.98 6.59 -18.23
C PRO A 52 -15.31 7.10 -19.51
N ASP A 53 -16.10 7.45 -20.52
CA ASP A 53 -15.59 8.05 -21.75
C ASP A 53 -15.12 9.49 -21.47
N PRO A 54 -13.82 9.81 -21.62
CA PRO A 54 -13.31 11.14 -21.30
C PRO A 54 -13.86 12.26 -22.21
N ALA A 55 -14.44 11.94 -23.38
CA ALA A 55 -15.10 12.93 -24.22
C ALA A 55 -16.46 13.37 -23.65
N LEU A 56 -17.08 12.53 -22.82
CA LEU A 56 -18.40 12.79 -22.21
C LEU A 56 -18.29 13.12 -20.72
N ASP A 57 -17.39 12.46 -20.00
CA ASP A 57 -17.15 12.62 -18.57
C ASP A 57 -15.64 12.59 -18.25
N PRO A 58 -14.92 13.69 -18.52
CA PRO A 58 -13.49 13.78 -18.25
C PRO A 58 -13.17 13.68 -16.75
N ALA A 59 -14.07 14.18 -15.89
CA ALA A 59 -13.93 14.12 -14.44
C ALA A 59 -14.00 12.67 -13.92
N GLY A 60 -15.01 11.91 -14.35
CA GLY A 60 -15.14 10.49 -14.03
C GLY A 60 -13.99 9.65 -14.57
N TYR A 61 -13.54 9.92 -15.80
CA TYR A 61 -12.35 9.28 -16.36
C TYR A 61 -11.12 9.53 -15.49
N LEU A 62 -10.79 10.79 -15.19
CA LEU A 62 -9.59 11.15 -14.41
C LEU A 62 -9.64 10.65 -12.97
N ARG A 63 -10.83 10.42 -12.39
CA ARG A 63 -11.01 9.79 -11.08
C ARG A 63 -10.95 8.26 -11.11
N SER A 64 -10.96 7.64 -12.29
CA SER A 64 -10.87 6.18 -12.43
C SER A 64 -9.44 5.67 -12.21
N ILE A 65 -9.34 4.41 -11.77
CA ILE A 65 -8.04 3.72 -11.61
C ILE A 65 -7.28 3.60 -12.94
N TYR A 66 -8.02 3.47 -14.05
CA TYR A 66 -7.45 3.33 -15.40
C TYR A 66 -6.63 4.56 -15.82
N ALA A 67 -7.16 5.75 -15.54
CA ALA A 67 -6.52 7.00 -15.93
C ALA A 67 -5.13 7.19 -15.30
N VAL A 68 -4.87 6.63 -14.11
CA VAL A 68 -3.56 6.77 -13.44
C VAL A 68 -2.45 6.24 -14.34
N ARG A 69 -2.61 5.02 -14.85
CA ARG A 69 -1.63 4.40 -15.76
C ARG A 69 -1.67 5.01 -17.15
N ASP A 70 -2.85 5.22 -17.71
CA ASP A 70 -3.00 5.72 -19.08
C ASP A 70 -2.36 7.09 -19.29
N ARG A 71 -2.49 7.97 -18.30
CA ARG A 71 -1.94 9.32 -18.35
C ARG A 71 -0.45 9.33 -18.02
N SER A 72 -0.02 8.56 -17.01
CA SER A 72 1.40 8.43 -16.67
C SER A 72 2.23 7.83 -17.81
N ARG A 73 1.63 6.96 -18.64
CA ARG A 73 2.29 6.40 -19.84
C ARG A 73 2.77 7.49 -20.80
N LEU A 74 2.02 8.57 -20.98
CA LEU A 74 2.42 9.68 -21.87
C LEU A 74 3.70 10.37 -21.37
N VAL A 75 3.88 10.48 -20.05
CA VAL A 75 5.11 11.01 -19.44
C VAL A 75 6.25 10.01 -19.56
N LEU A 76 6.00 8.71 -19.33
CA LEU A 76 7.00 7.65 -19.52
C LEU A 76 7.57 7.63 -20.95
N GLU A 77 6.71 7.76 -21.96
CA GLU A 77 7.15 7.78 -23.38
C GLU A 77 8.06 8.98 -23.69
N LYS A 78 7.85 10.12 -23.01
CA LYS A 78 8.76 11.28 -23.09
C LYS A 78 10.05 11.03 -22.31
N ALA A 79 9.95 10.40 -21.14
CA ALA A 79 11.11 10.03 -20.34
C ALA A 79 12.08 9.12 -21.09
N LYS A 80 11.57 8.09 -21.77
CA LYS A 80 12.36 7.18 -22.60
C LYS A 80 13.12 7.87 -23.73
N LYS A 81 12.65 9.04 -24.17
CA LYS A 81 13.27 9.86 -25.20
C LYS A 81 14.10 11.01 -24.62
N ASN A 82 14.25 11.06 -23.29
CA ASN A 82 14.88 12.16 -22.57
C ASN A 82 14.24 13.54 -22.89
N GLN A 83 12.91 13.56 -22.97
CA GLN A 83 12.08 14.73 -23.32
C GLN A 83 11.27 15.28 -22.15
N LEU A 84 11.65 14.93 -20.91
CA LEU A 84 11.07 15.52 -19.72
C LEU A 84 11.50 16.99 -19.57
N LYS A 85 10.67 17.81 -18.95
CA LYS A 85 10.94 19.23 -18.74
C LYS A 85 11.90 19.45 -17.59
N HIS A 86 11.70 18.77 -16.47
CA HIS A 86 12.42 19.00 -15.21
C HIS A 86 13.55 18.00 -14.97
N PHE A 87 13.50 16.83 -15.61
CA PHE A 87 14.51 15.79 -15.44
C PHE A 87 15.26 15.48 -16.72
N THR A 88 16.54 15.17 -16.58
CA THR A 88 17.31 14.41 -17.57
C THR A 88 17.16 12.93 -17.23
N VAL A 89 16.95 12.09 -18.25
CA VAL A 89 16.76 10.64 -18.11
C VAL A 89 17.90 9.90 -18.79
N ASP A 90 18.60 9.06 -18.03
CA ASP A 90 19.65 8.17 -18.54
C ASP A 90 19.19 6.72 -18.48
N MET A 91 18.48 6.26 -19.51
CA MET A 91 17.97 4.89 -19.59
C MET A 91 19.08 3.82 -19.57
N SER A 92 20.36 4.17 -19.78
CA SER A 92 21.46 3.21 -19.59
C SER A 92 21.58 2.73 -18.14
N LYS A 93 21.08 3.52 -17.19
CA LYS A 93 21.03 3.20 -15.74
C LYS A 93 19.88 2.31 -15.34
N PHE A 94 18.90 2.06 -16.21
CA PHE A 94 17.71 1.30 -15.82
C PHE A 94 18.04 -0.12 -15.35
N THR A 95 19.01 -0.77 -16.00
CA THR A 95 19.53 -2.09 -15.59
C THR A 95 20.20 -2.06 -14.20
N ASP A 96 20.88 -0.95 -13.86
CA ASP A 96 21.48 -0.78 -12.53
C ASP A 96 20.39 -0.66 -11.46
N VAL A 97 19.29 0.04 -11.75
CA VAL A 97 18.12 0.13 -10.85
C VAL A 97 17.51 -1.26 -10.62
N ALA A 98 17.26 -2.01 -11.71
CA ALA A 98 16.72 -3.36 -11.61
C ALA A 98 17.64 -4.29 -10.82
N SER A 99 18.95 -4.24 -11.08
CA SER A 99 19.95 -5.02 -10.36
C SER A 99 19.97 -4.70 -8.86
N PHE A 100 19.87 -3.42 -8.50
CA PHE A 100 19.76 -2.99 -7.11
C PHE A 100 18.51 -3.57 -6.44
N VAL A 101 17.33 -3.43 -7.07
CA VAL A 101 16.07 -3.97 -6.53
C VAL A 101 16.10 -5.50 -6.42
N VAL A 102 16.60 -6.19 -7.43
CA VAL A 102 16.79 -7.65 -7.43
C VAL A 102 17.70 -8.07 -6.28
N SER A 103 18.77 -7.31 -6.00
CA SER A 103 19.70 -7.64 -4.91
C SER A 103 19.00 -7.61 -3.54
N ILE A 104 18.11 -6.64 -3.31
CA ILE A 104 17.35 -6.52 -2.07
C ILE A 104 16.32 -7.66 -1.95
N VAL A 105 15.56 -7.90 -3.02
CA VAL A 105 14.58 -9.00 -3.05
C VAL A 105 15.26 -10.35 -2.81
N LYS A 106 16.41 -10.60 -3.46
CA LYS A 106 17.21 -11.82 -3.25
C LYS A 106 17.71 -11.93 -1.82
N ARG A 107 18.27 -10.85 -1.26
CA ARG A 107 18.82 -10.84 0.11
C ARG A 107 17.80 -11.30 1.14
N ASP A 108 16.55 -10.86 1.00
CA ASP A 108 15.55 -11.03 2.04
C ASP A 108 14.62 -12.24 1.82
N TYR A 109 14.43 -12.66 0.56
CA TYR A 109 13.41 -13.66 0.22
C TYR A 109 13.91 -14.82 -0.65
N ALA A 110 15.17 -14.83 -1.13
CA ALA A 110 15.63 -15.98 -1.91
C ALA A 110 15.74 -17.25 -1.02
N PRO A 111 15.32 -18.43 -1.52
CA PRO A 111 14.67 -18.69 -2.80
C PRO A 111 13.12 -18.62 -2.77
N ASP A 112 12.51 -18.34 -1.61
CA ASP A 112 11.05 -18.34 -1.40
C ASP A 112 10.41 -16.98 -1.66
N TYR A 113 10.37 -16.57 -2.93
CA TYR A 113 9.73 -15.31 -3.35
C TYR A 113 8.21 -15.31 -3.16
N ALA A 114 7.57 -16.48 -3.11
CA ALA A 114 6.13 -16.60 -2.87
C ALA A 114 5.72 -16.14 -1.46
N SER A 115 6.66 -16.17 -0.50
CA SER A 115 6.45 -15.67 0.86
C SER A 115 6.39 -14.13 0.95
N ILE A 116 6.77 -13.40 -0.10
CA ILE A 116 6.70 -11.93 -0.10
C ILE A 116 5.25 -11.51 0.06
N PRO A 117 4.90 -10.78 1.13
CA PRO A 117 3.54 -10.30 1.29
C PRO A 117 3.23 -9.19 0.28
N PRO A 118 1.95 -8.98 -0.08
CA PRO A 118 1.57 -7.81 -0.85
C PRO A 118 1.86 -6.53 -0.05
N HIS A 119 2.33 -5.48 -0.72
CA HIS A 119 2.48 -4.16 -0.11
C HIS A 119 1.14 -3.65 0.44
N GLY A 120 1.14 -3.21 1.69
CA GLY A 120 -0.07 -2.75 2.36
C GLY A 120 0.18 -2.36 3.82
N ARG A 121 -0.83 -1.77 4.47
CA ARG A 121 -0.70 -1.32 5.86
C ARG A 121 -0.46 -2.46 6.86
N TRP A 122 -0.84 -3.69 6.52
CA TRP A 122 -0.66 -4.87 7.38
C TRP A 122 0.80 -5.05 7.81
N GLN A 123 1.74 -4.96 6.87
CA GLN A 123 3.17 -5.15 7.11
C GLN A 123 3.74 -4.08 8.05
N HIS A 124 3.22 -2.84 7.96
CA HIS A 124 3.62 -1.77 8.87
C HIS A 124 3.19 -2.03 10.31
N PHE A 125 2.01 -2.63 10.56
CA PHE A 125 1.62 -3.04 11.91
C PHE A 125 2.55 -4.13 12.46
N GLU A 126 3.15 -4.94 11.58
CA GLU A 126 4.03 -6.04 11.95
C GLU A 126 5.51 -5.66 12.09
N VAL A 127 5.82 -4.37 11.99
CA VAL A 127 7.18 -3.84 12.12
C VAL A 127 7.88 -4.37 13.38
N GLY A 128 9.14 -4.76 13.22
CA GLY A 128 9.93 -5.37 14.29
C GLY A 128 9.65 -6.86 14.52
N GLY A 129 9.00 -7.53 13.55
CA GLY A 129 8.77 -8.97 13.54
C GLY A 129 7.68 -9.41 14.53
N ARG A 130 6.64 -8.60 14.69
CA ARG A 130 5.59 -8.85 15.69
C ARG A 130 4.21 -8.93 15.03
N PRO A 131 3.47 -10.04 15.17
CA PRO A 131 2.19 -10.24 14.50
C PRO A 131 1.05 -9.48 15.21
N ARG A 132 1.12 -8.14 15.23
CA ARG A 132 0.21 -7.31 16.05
C ARG A 132 -1.24 -7.42 15.63
N ILE A 133 -1.51 -7.66 14.35
CA ILE A 133 -2.88 -7.85 13.87
C ILE A 133 -3.43 -9.20 14.32
N ASP A 134 -2.65 -10.28 14.27
CA ASP A 134 -3.07 -11.57 14.81
C ASP A 134 -3.29 -11.50 16.33
N GLN A 135 -2.40 -10.80 17.05
CA GLN A 135 -2.56 -10.56 18.50
C GLN A 135 -3.82 -9.75 18.81
N LEU A 136 -4.14 -8.72 18.00
CA LEU A 136 -5.37 -7.96 18.13
C LEU A 136 -6.59 -8.85 17.90
N MET A 137 -6.61 -9.64 16.83
CA MET A 137 -7.71 -10.55 16.53
C MET A 137 -7.92 -11.61 17.60
N ALA A 138 -6.83 -12.16 18.15
CA ALA A 138 -6.86 -13.13 19.25
C ALA A 138 -7.37 -12.53 20.57
N SER A 139 -7.34 -11.20 20.72
CA SER A 139 -7.87 -10.53 21.92
C SER A 139 -9.40 -10.40 21.90
N TRP A 140 -10.04 -10.58 20.76
CA TRP A 140 -11.49 -10.49 20.64
C TRP A 140 -12.18 -11.82 21.02
N PRO A 141 -13.38 -11.77 21.61
CA PRO A 141 -14.15 -12.97 21.95
C PRO A 141 -14.36 -13.89 20.74
N SER A 142 -14.49 -15.20 20.98
CA SER A 142 -14.80 -16.18 19.93
C SER A 142 -16.16 -15.95 19.25
N THR A 143 -17.05 -15.17 19.88
CA THR A 143 -18.34 -14.74 19.32
C THR A 143 -18.20 -13.69 18.22
N VAL A 144 -17.02 -13.06 18.08
CA VAL A 144 -16.73 -12.13 16.99
C VAL A 144 -16.33 -12.95 15.76
N ASP A 145 -17.23 -13.03 14.78
CA ASP A 145 -17.04 -13.79 13.55
C ASP A 145 -16.07 -13.11 12.58
N ASN A 146 -15.68 -13.81 11.50
CA ASN A 146 -14.73 -13.28 10.53
C ASN A 146 -15.24 -12.02 9.81
N SER A 147 -16.56 -11.87 9.65
CA SER A 147 -17.16 -10.67 9.06
C SER A 147 -16.87 -9.46 9.94
N GLU A 148 -17.21 -9.52 11.22
CA GLU A 148 -16.96 -8.42 12.15
C GLU A 148 -15.46 -8.20 12.40
N ARG A 149 -14.64 -9.26 12.44
CA ARG A 149 -13.18 -9.10 12.49
C ARG A 149 -12.67 -8.31 11.28
N THR A 150 -13.16 -8.63 10.09
CA THR A 150 -12.84 -7.87 8.87
C THR A 150 -13.28 -6.43 9.01
N ARG A 151 -14.52 -6.14 9.43
CA ARG A 151 -15.00 -4.75 9.62
C ARG A 151 -14.10 -3.95 10.57
N ARG A 152 -13.71 -4.53 11.71
CA ARG A 152 -12.79 -3.89 12.68
C ARG A 152 -11.40 -3.66 12.12
N LEU A 153 -10.89 -4.56 11.27
CA LEU A 153 -9.63 -4.34 10.59
C LEU A 153 -9.75 -3.26 9.52
N LEU A 154 -10.84 -3.19 8.77
CA LEU A 154 -11.09 -2.12 7.81
C LEU A 154 -11.19 -0.75 8.50
N ASP A 155 -11.87 -0.69 9.66
CA ASP A 155 -11.88 0.48 10.55
C ASP A 155 -10.45 0.94 10.86
N LEU A 156 -9.64 0.06 11.44
CA LEU A 156 -8.25 0.34 11.81
C LEU A 156 -7.40 0.75 10.59
N PHE A 157 -7.49 -0.02 9.50
CA PHE A 157 -6.64 0.17 8.33
C PHE A 157 -6.94 1.50 7.65
N LEU A 158 -8.23 1.88 7.52
CA LEU A 158 -8.61 3.13 6.91
C LEU A 158 -8.05 4.32 7.69
N VAL A 159 -8.30 4.43 9.00
CA VAL A 159 -7.78 5.56 9.79
C VAL A 159 -6.26 5.56 9.86
N SER A 160 -5.64 4.38 9.94
CA SER A 160 -4.19 4.26 9.98
C SER A 160 -3.54 4.72 8.68
N VAL A 161 -4.14 4.41 7.53
CA VAL A 161 -3.69 4.86 6.21
C VAL A 161 -3.87 6.37 6.05
N LEU A 162 -4.99 6.94 6.48
CA LEU A 162 -5.19 8.40 6.47
C LEU A 162 -4.23 9.15 7.40
N LEU A 163 -3.66 8.48 8.41
CA LEU A 163 -2.61 9.04 9.26
C LEU A 163 -1.20 8.86 8.67
N ASP A 164 -1.04 8.21 7.52
CA ASP A 164 0.25 7.81 6.94
C ASP A 164 0.87 8.84 5.97
N ALA A 165 0.68 10.13 6.23
CA ALA A 165 1.40 11.17 5.47
C ALA A 165 2.84 11.31 6.01
N GLY A 166 3.66 12.20 5.43
CA GLY A 166 4.99 12.49 5.97
C GLY A 166 4.96 12.85 7.47
N ALA A 167 5.78 12.19 8.29
CA ALA A 167 5.91 12.46 9.73
C ALA A 167 7.07 13.41 10.07
N GLY A 168 7.70 14.02 9.05
CA GLY A 168 8.97 14.72 9.21
C GLY A 168 10.14 13.80 9.59
N THR A 169 11.30 14.40 9.84
CA THR A 169 12.54 13.69 10.24
C THR A 169 12.70 13.53 11.74
N LYS A 170 12.01 14.36 12.55
CA LYS A 170 12.18 14.41 14.00
C LYS A 170 11.25 13.45 14.74
N TRP A 171 10.01 13.31 14.27
CA TRP A 171 9.01 12.54 14.98
C TRP A 171 9.41 11.06 15.12
N GLN A 172 9.20 10.53 16.32
CA GLN A 172 9.40 9.14 16.63
C GLN A 172 8.33 8.63 17.60
N TYR A 173 7.97 7.36 17.47
CA TYR A 173 7.01 6.69 18.33
C TYR A 173 7.70 5.63 19.19
N LYS A 174 7.61 5.77 20.51
CA LYS A 174 8.08 4.75 21.44
C LYS A 174 6.95 3.76 21.70
N SER A 175 7.10 2.53 21.22
CA SER A 175 6.11 1.48 21.40
C SER A 175 5.91 1.13 22.87
N LYS A 176 4.65 1.12 23.33
CA LYS A 176 4.30 0.75 24.72
C LYS A 176 4.62 -0.71 25.02
N GLU A 177 4.48 -1.59 24.04
CA GLU A 177 4.62 -3.03 24.26
C GLU A 177 6.10 -3.46 24.42
N SER A 178 7.05 -2.76 23.78
CA SER A 178 8.43 -3.22 23.67
C SER A 178 9.48 -2.14 23.97
N GLY A 179 9.06 -0.88 24.17
CA GLY A 179 9.96 0.26 24.34
C GLY A 179 10.78 0.64 23.10
N LYS A 180 10.64 -0.11 21.98
CA LYS A 180 11.37 0.17 20.72
C LYS A 180 10.86 1.47 20.11
N ILE A 181 11.76 2.17 19.43
CA ILE A 181 11.47 3.39 18.71
C ILE A 181 11.21 3.07 17.24
N TYR A 182 10.07 3.49 16.74
CA TYR A 182 9.70 3.44 15.33
C TYR A 182 9.51 4.86 14.79
N ARG A 183 9.67 5.07 13.49
CA ARG A 183 9.59 6.37 12.82
C ARG A 183 8.76 6.25 11.54
N ARG A 184 8.44 7.38 10.90
CA ARG A 184 7.76 7.42 9.60
C ARG A 184 6.48 6.54 9.61
N SER A 185 6.19 5.88 8.50
CA SER A 185 4.98 5.07 8.29
C SER A 185 4.81 3.94 9.29
N GLU A 186 5.90 3.26 9.66
CA GLU A 186 5.88 2.18 10.62
C GLU A 186 5.56 2.66 12.04
N GLY A 187 6.13 3.81 12.46
CA GLY A 187 5.78 4.44 13.72
C GLY A 187 4.31 4.85 13.76
N LEU A 188 3.79 5.42 12.67
CA LEU A 188 2.39 5.83 12.54
C LEU A 188 1.44 4.62 12.59
N ALA A 189 1.83 3.47 12.03
CA ALA A 189 1.05 2.24 12.12
C ALA A 189 0.94 1.77 13.57
N VAL A 190 2.05 1.70 14.29
CA VAL A 190 2.03 1.30 15.71
C VAL A 190 1.24 2.31 16.56
N ALA A 191 1.39 3.62 16.32
CA ALA A 191 0.65 4.65 17.04
C ALA A 191 -0.86 4.55 16.84
N SER A 192 -1.30 4.46 15.58
CA SER A 192 -2.73 4.34 15.24
C SER A 192 -3.36 3.05 15.75
N LEU A 193 -2.63 1.93 15.75
CA LEU A 193 -3.09 0.69 16.37
C LEU A 193 -3.30 0.85 17.89
N GLU A 194 -2.37 1.50 18.58
CA GLU A 194 -2.49 1.72 20.03
C GLU A 194 -3.62 2.71 20.36
N MET A 195 -3.85 3.72 19.53
CA MET A 195 -5.00 4.62 19.64
C MET A 195 -6.32 3.89 19.42
N PHE A 196 -6.38 3.02 18.41
CA PHE A 196 -7.54 2.18 18.12
C PHE A 196 -7.86 1.23 19.28
N LYS A 197 -6.86 0.51 19.81
CA LYS A 197 -7.03 -0.35 20.99
C LYS A 197 -7.52 0.40 22.23
N ALA A 198 -7.15 1.68 22.35
CA ALA A 198 -7.56 2.55 23.44
C ALA A 198 -8.95 3.20 23.23
N GLY A 199 -9.64 2.93 22.12
CA GLY A 199 -10.96 3.51 21.84
C GLY A 199 -10.94 4.95 21.35
N ALA A 200 -9.78 5.47 20.91
CA ALA A 200 -9.65 6.88 20.52
C ALA A 200 -10.57 7.28 19.35
N PHE A 201 -10.99 6.31 18.53
CA PHE A 201 -11.81 6.53 17.34
C PHE A 201 -13.25 6.00 17.46
N SER A 202 -13.62 5.44 18.62
CA SER A 202 -14.93 4.82 18.87
C SER A 202 -15.78 5.74 19.73
N SER A 203 -17.08 5.83 19.40
CA SER A 203 -18.05 6.50 20.27
C SER A 203 -18.55 5.61 21.41
N ASN A 204 -18.37 4.30 21.31
CA ASN A 204 -18.87 3.32 22.27
C ASN A 204 -17.72 2.78 23.15
N PRO A 205 -17.69 3.09 24.46
CA PRO A 205 -16.62 2.63 25.34
C PRO A 205 -16.60 1.11 25.56
N LYS A 206 -17.69 0.40 25.24
CA LYS A 206 -17.75 -1.07 25.29
C LYS A 206 -17.14 -1.73 24.04
N GLU A 207 -16.99 -0.98 22.96
CA GLU A 207 -16.40 -1.43 21.69
C GLU A 207 -15.21 -0.52 21.33
N PRO A 208 -14.08 -0.61 22.06
CA PRO A 208 -12.95 0.30 21.84
C PRO A 208 -12.27 0.04 20.48
N CYS A 209 -12.24 -1.22 20.02
CA CYS A 209 -11.65 -1.60 18.73
C CYS A 209 -12.64 -1.38 17.57
N GLN A 210 -13.09 -0.14 17.41
CA GLN A 210 -14.01 0.32 16.38
C GLN A 210 -13.63 1.74 15.94
N VAL A 211 -13.94 2.08 14.70
CA VAL A 211 -13.97 3.47 14.22
C VAL A 211 -15.40 3.79 13.81
N ASP A 212 -15.96 4.88 14.32
CA ASP A 212 -17.25 5.38 13.86
C ASP A 212 -17.27 6.91 13.75
N SER A 213 -18.22 7.40 12.96
CA SER A 213 -18.39 8.83 12.71
C SER A 213 -18.51 9.67 13.99
N ALA A 214 -19.25 9.20 15.00
CA ALA A 214 -19.45 9.93 16.24
C ALA A 214 -18.17 9.97 17.11
N GLY A 215 -17.33 8.94 17.06
CA GLY A 215 -16.03 8.87 17.69
C GLY A 215 -15.04 9.83 17.03
N LEU A 216 -14.96 9.80 15.70
CA LEU A 216 -14.09 10.69 14.93
C LEU A 216 -14.41 12.19 15.12
N ARG A 217 -15.70 12.56 15.24
CA ARG A 217 -16.11 13.95 15.53
C ARG A 217 -15.57 14.51 16.84
N LYS A 218 -15.22 13.65 17.80
CA LYS A 218 -14.72 14.05 19.12
C LYS A 218 -13.20 14.24 19.15
N LEU A 219 -12.50 13.92 18.07
CA LEU A 219 -11.06 14.11 17.99
C LEU A 219 -10.72 15.61 18.07
N ASP A 220 -9.63 15.90 18.77
CA ASP A 220 -9.02 17.23 18.82
C ASP A 220 -7.49 17.10 18.79
N LEU A 221 -6.80 18.25 18.72
CA LEU A 221 -5.34 18.29 18.71
C LEU A 221 -4.73 17.65 19.96
N THR A 222 -5.39 17.71 21.11
CA THR A 222 -4.89 17.17 22.38
C THR A 222 -4.91 15.64 22.38
N ILE A 223 -6.01 15.04 21.92
CA ILE A 223 -6.17 13.59 21.78
C ILE A 223 -5.16 13.07 20.74
N MET A 224 -5.07 13.73 19.59
CA MET A 224 -4.16 13.34 18.52
C MET A 224 -2.70 13.48 18.94
N ALA A 225 -2.31 14.59 19.57
CA ALA A 225 -0.96 14.80 20.09
C ALA A 225 -0.58 13.72 21.12
N ARG A 226 -1.48 13.41 22.06
CA ARG A 226 -1.25 12.38 23.07
C ARG A 226 -1.07 11.00 22.43
N GLY A 227 -1.96 10.62 21.50
CA GLY A 227 -1.90 9.33 20.81
C GLY A 227 -0.63 9.16 19.96
N LEU A 228 -0.21 10.24 19.30
CA LEU A 228 1.00 10.30 18.47
C LEU A 228 2.27 10.64 19.26
N GLN A 229 2.21 10.81 20.58
CA GLN A 229 3.33 11.20 21.45
C GLN A 229 3.99 12.55 21.07
N VAL A 230 3.22 13.48 20.52
CA VAL A 230 3.69 14.79 20.07
C VAL A 230 3.86 15.73 21.26
N ASN A 231 5.01 16.38 21.31
CA ASN A 231 5.35 17.46 22.24
C ASN A 231 6.49 18.30 21.62
N GLU A 232 6.95 19.35 22.32
CA GLU A 232 8.00 20.24 21.80
C GLU A 232 9.29 19.52 21.39
N SER A 233 9.66 18.44 22.08
CA SER A 233 10.86 17.64 21.78
C SER A 233 10.63 16.53 20.76
N ASN A 234 9.38 16.22 20.43
CA ASN A 234 8.97 15.19 19.48
C ASN A 234 7.88 15.73 18.53
N PRO A 235 8.15 16.80 17.76
CA PRO A 235 7.16 17.38 16.86
C PRO A 235 6.87 16.45 15.69
N ILE A 236 5.64 16.48 15.19
CA ILE A 236 5.25 15.84 13.93
C ILE A 236 4.74 16.90 12.95
N ASP A 237 5.16 16.77 11.69
CA ASP A 237 4.63 17.61 10.63
C ASP A 237 3.14 17.26 10.37
N GLY A 238 2.32 18.31 10.18
CA GLY A 238 0.92 18.15 9.77
C GLY A 238 -0.04 17.61 10.85
N LEU A 239 0.25 17.77 12.15
CA LEU A 239 -0.65 17.32 13.23
C LEU A 239 -2.09 17.86 13.06
N GLU A 240 -2.22 19.15 12.75
CA GLU A 240 -3.52 19.80 12.53
C GLU A 240 -4.22 19.25 11.27
N GLY A 241 -3.49 19.13 10.17
CA GLY A 241 -4.00 18.53 8.93
C GLY A 241 -4.54 17.13 9.14
N ARG A 242 -3.84 16.28 9.90
CA ARG A 242 -4.28 14.92 10.26
C ARG A 242 -5.53 14.90 11.11
N THR A 243 -5.58 15.78 12.11
CA THR A 243 -6.72 15.88 13.02
C THR A 243 -7.96 16.28 12.24
N ASN A 244 -7.87 17.34 11.44
CA ASN A 244 -8.95 17.82 10.60
C ASN A 244 -9.37 16.81 9.53
N LEU A 245 -8.43 16.03 8.97
CA LEU A 245 -8.72 14.96 8.03
C LEU A 245 -9.61 13.88 8.66
N LEU A 246 -9.29 13.41 9.87
CA LEU A 246 -10.11 12.43 10.56
C LEU A 246 -11.47 13.00 11.02
N ILE A 247 -11.53 14.27 11.39
CA ILE A 247 -12.80 14.94 11.68
C ILE A 247 -13.67 15.00 10.41
N LYS A 248 -13.12 15.38 9.26
CA LYS A 248 -13.85 15.36 7.98
C LYS A 248 -14.27 13.96 7.55
N LEU A 249 -13.46 12.94 7.85
CA LEU A 249 -13.86 11.55 7.63
C LEU A 249 -15.18 11.24 8.37
N SER A 250 -15.42 11.81 9.54
CA SER A 250 -16.71 11.62 10.22
C SER A 250 -17.92 12.05 9.37
N GLU A 251 -17.79 13.09 8.56
CA GLU A 251 -18.86 13.59 7.69
C GLU A 251 -19.03 12.65 6.48
N ALA A 252 -17.92 12.24 5.87
CA ALA A 252 -17.92 11.26 4.78
C ALA A 252 -18.58 9.94 5.18
N LEU A 253 -18.35 9.47 6.41
CA LEU A 253 -18.95 8.25 6.95
C LEU A 253 -20.48 8.31 7.12
N GLN A 254 -21.10 9.49 6.97
CA GLN A 254 -22.56 9.62 7.00
C GLN A 254 -23.26 9.04 5.76
N ASN A 255 -22.51 8.65 4.72
CA ASN A 255 -23.09 7.88 3.62
C ASN A 255 -23.48 6.47 4.11
N GLN A 256 -24.72 6.33 4.56
CA GLN A 256 -25.26 5.10 5.14
C GLN A 256 -25.35 3.94 4.14
N GLU A 257 -25.39 4.23 2.83
CA GLU A 257 -25.38 3.19 1.80
C GLU A 257 -24.08 2.38 1.87
N VAL A 258 -22.95 3.07 2.03
CA VAL A 258 -21.62 2.44 2.07
C VAL A 258 -21.20 2.07 3.49
N PHE A 259 -21.48 2.92 4.47
CA PHE A 259 -20.95 2.78 5.83
C PHE A 259 -21.98 2.32 6.87
N GLY A 260 -23.17 1.95 6.42
CA GLY A 260 -24.26 1.46 7.25
C GLY A 260 -24.80 2.51 8.23
N LEU A 261 -25.81 2.12 9.02
CA LEU A 261 -26.42 2.99 10.03
C LEU A 261 -25.44 3.41 11.13
N GLU A 262 -24.44 2.58 11.41
CA GLU A 262 -23.40 2.87 12.40
C GLU A 262 -22.39 3.91 11.90
N ALA A 263 -22.40 4.26 10.61
CA ALA A 263 -21.45 5.19 9.99
C ALA A 263 -19.99 4.80 10.27
N ARG A 264 -19.65 3.54 9.96
CA ARG A 264 -18.34 2.93 10.21
C ARG A 264 -17.63 2.56 8.90
N PRO A 265 -16.32 2.78 8.77
CA PRO A 265 -15.55 2.34 7.60
C PRO A 265 -15.76 0.86 7.25
N GLY A 266 -15.79 -0.02 8.26
CA GLY A 266 -15.84 -1.46 8.08
C GLY A 266 -17.11 -1.97 7.42
N ASN A 267 -18.22 -1.25 7.52
CA ASN A 267 -19.49 -1.61 6.87
C ASN A 267 -19.41 -1.52 5.33
N MET A 268 -18.37 -0.89 4.79
CA MET A 268 -18.06 -0.96 3.35
C MET A 268 -17.89 -2.41 2.88
N LEU A 269 -17.48 -3.33 3.75
CA LEU A 269 -17.45 -4.76 3.43
C LEU A 269 -18.81 -5.26 2.93
N ASP A 270 -19.89 -4.92 3.65
CA ASP A 270 -21.23 -5.40 3.33
C ASP A 270 -21.75 -4.77 2.03
N TYR A 271 -21.48 -3.48 1.85
CA TYR A 271 -21.77 -2.77 0.60
C TYR A 271 -21.08 -3.45 -0.59
N LEU A 272 -19.77 -3.72 -0.49
CA LEU A 272 -19.01 -4.34 -1.58
C LEU A 272 -19.45 -5.77 -1.85
N LEU A 273 -19.76 -6.57 -0.82
CA LEU A 273 -20.24 -7.94 -0.99
C LEU A 273 -21.63 -8.01 -1.64
N SER A 274 -22.47 -7.01 -1.43
CA SER A 274 -23.81 -6.90 -2.02
C SER A 274 -23.85 -6.09 -3.33
N HIS A 275 -22.73 -5.48 -3.73
CA HIS A 275 -22.67 -4.62 -4.90
C HIS A 275 -23.03 -5.39 -6.19
N PRO A 276 -23.81 -4.82 -7.13
CA PRO A 276 -24.26 -5.52 -8.33
C PRO A 276 -23.15 -6.08 -9.25
N THR A 277 -21.94 -5.52 -9.17
CA THR A 277 -20.77 -5.99 -9.94
C THR A 277 -20.00 -7.11 -9.24
N THR A 278 -20.30 -7.40 -7.97
CA THR A 278 -19.66 -8.47 -7.21
C THR A 278 -20.27 -9.80 -7.62
N GLN A 279 -19.42 -10.75 -8.03
CA GLN A 279 -19.89 -12.09 -8.34
C GLN A 279 -20.01 -12.90 -7.05
N ALA A 280 -21.25 -13.11 -6.62
CA ALA A 280 -21.58 -14.01 -5.53
C ALA A 280 -21.40 -15.47 -5.98
N SER A 281 -20.19 -16.01 -5.76
CA SER A 281 -19.90 -17.45 -5.94
C SER A 281 -19.52 -18.07 -4.59
N SER A 282 -19.05 -19.32 -4.56
CA SER A 282 -18.49 -19.93 -3.34
C SER A 282 -17.34 -19.11 -2.75
N VAL A 283 -16.67 -18.30 -3.59
CA VAL A 283 -15.71 -17.26 -3.22
C VAL A 283 -16.22 -15.93 -3.79
N PRO A 284 -16.49 -14.90 -2.96
CA PRO A 284 -16.92 -13.61 -3.49
C PRO A 284 -15.82 -12.98 -4.34
N ILE A 285 -16.14 -12.60 -5.58
CA ILE A 285 -15.20 -11.91 -6.47
C ILE A 285 -15.61 -10.46 -6.62
N ILE A 286 -14.78 -9.54 -6.13
CA ILE A 286 -15.01 -8.09 -6.16
C ILE A 286 -14.08 -7.47 -7.22
N PRO A 287 -14.60 -6.79 -8.25
CA PRO A 287 -13.76 -6.04 -9.17
C PRO A 287 -13.04 -4.89 -8.44
N VAL A 288 -11.73 -4.75 -8.66
CA VAL A 288 -10.94 -3.62 -8.13
C VAL A 288 -11.54 -2.25 -8.50
N PRO A 289 -12.04 -2.02 -9.73
CA PRO A 289 -12.73 -0.77 -10.05
C PRO A 289 -13.93 -0.46 -9.14
N THR A 290 -14.62 -1.48 -8.62
CA THR A 290 -15.73 -1.30 -7.68
C THR A 290 -15.22 -0.79 -6.34
N LEU A 291 -14.25 -1.46 -5.72
CA LEU A 291 -13.62 -0.99 -4.48
C LEU A 291 -13.02 0.42 -4.65
N TRP A 292 -12.32 0.64 -5.77
CA TRP A 292 -11.73 1.94 -6.11
C TRP A 292 -12.78 3.05 -6.16
N ASN A 293 -13.86 2.85 -6.92
CA ASN A 293 -14.92 3.86 -7.08
C ASN A 293 -15.61 4.12 -5.74
N THR A 294 -15.90 3.08 -4.95
CA THR A 294 -16.45 3.24 -3.60
C THR A 294 -15.57 4.14 -2.73
N LEU A 295 -14.25 3.95 -2.75
CA LEU A 295 -13.30 4.80 -2.02
C LEU A 295 -13.25 6.22 -2.60
N MET A 296 -13.14 6.37 -3.92
CA MET A 296 -13.07 7.68 -4.57
C MET A 296 -14.31 8.52 -4.31
N GLU A 297 -15.50 7.93 -4.38
CA GLU A 297 -16.77 8.63 -4.18
C GLU A 297 -16.99 8.94 -2.71
N SER A 298 -16.92 7.91 -1.85
CA SER A 298 -17.25 8.05 -0.43
C SER A 298 -16.29 8.94 0.33
N LEU A 299 -15.02 9.00 -0.08
CA LEU A 299 -13.99 9.79 0.60
C LEU A 299 -13.74 11.15 -0.06
N THR A 300 -14.44 11.51 -1.13
CA THR A 300 -14.29 12.85 -1.76
C THR A 300 -14.34 14.01 -0.75
N PRO A 301 -15.27 14.04 0.23
CA PRO A 301 -15.39 15.17 1.16
C PRO A 301 -14.19 15.40 2.07
N ILE A 302 -13.32 14.40 2.27
CA ILE A 302 -12.18 14.53 3.19
C ILE A 302 -11.03 15.31 2.56
N TRP A 303 -11.00 15.43 1.22
CA TRP A 303 -9.91 16.08 0.51
C TRP A 303 -10.02 17.61 0.56
N PRO A 304 -8.89 18.34 0.54
CA PRO A 304 -8.91 19.80 0.40
C PRO A 304 -9.61 20.22 -0.89
N ALA A 305 -10.62 21.08 -0.78
CA ALA A 305 -11.34 21.63 -1.94
C ALA A 305 -10.46 22.51 -2.84
N THR A 306 -9.28 22.92 -2.37
CA THR A 306 -8.32 23.76 -3.09
C THR A 306 -7.54 23.02 -4.19
N ARG A 307 -7.66 21.69 -4.28
CA ARG A 307 -6.99 20.90 -5.33
C ARG A 307 -7.65 21.11 -6.70
N THR A 308 -7.01 20.59 -7.74
CA THR A 308 -7.50 20.67 -9.12
C THR A 308 -8.97 20.24 -9.22
N GLN A 309 -9.75 21.02 -9.98
CA GLN A 309 -11.16 20.76 -10.23
C GLN A 309 -11.45 20.78 -11.73
N ILE A 310 -12.46 20.03 -12.14
CA ILE A 310 -13.03 20.06 -13.49
C ILE A 310 -14.52 20.29 -13.32
N ASP A 311 -15.04 21.38 -13.90
CA ASP A 311 -16.46 21.75 -13.80
C ASP A 311 -16.98 21.79 -12.34
N GLY A 312 -16.14 22.25 -11.42
CA GLY A 312 -16.44 22.33 -9.98
C GLY A 312 -16.30 20.99 -9.22
N ILE A 313 -15.98 19.89 -9.90
CA ILE A 313 -15.76 18.58 -9.29
C ILE A 313 -14.30 18.48 -8.82
N PRO A 314 -14.03 18.28 -7.52
CA PRO A 314 -12.67 18.06 -7.02
C PRO A 314 -12.09 16.76 -7.56
N MET A 315 -10.90 16.84 -8.15
CA MET A 315 -10.21 15.67 -8.69
C MET A 315 -9.39 14.93 -7.63
N GLY A 316 -9.10 15.56 -6.48
CA GLY A 316 -8.24 14.94 -5.47
C GLY A 316 -6.77 15.05 -5.86
N ASP A 317 -6.04 13.94 -5.89
CA ASP A 317 -4.61 13.91 -6.20
C ASP A 317 -4.39 13.73 -7.71
N ALA A 318 -4.76 14.76 -8.45
CA ALA A 318 -4.57 14.87 -9.89
C ALA A 318 -4.21 16.31 -10.24
N TRP A 319 -3.17 16.50 -11.05
CA TRP A 319 -2.53 17.80 -11.21
C TRP A 319 -2.19 18.09 -12.68
N PRO A 320 -2.24 19.35 -13.14
CA PRO A 320 -1.70 19.73 -14.42
C PRO A 320 -0.20 19.41 -14.49
N CYS A 321 0.26 18.94 -15.64
CA CYS A 321 1.67 18.65 -15.90
C CYS A 321 2.06 19.21 -17.26
N SER A 322 3.09 20.04 -17.32
CA SER A 322 3.38 20.82 -18.52
C SER A 322 3.93 20.00 -19.69
N VAL A 323 4.44 18.79 -19.45
CA VAL A 323 4.85 17.88 -20.52
C VAL A 323 3.69 17.13 -21.17
N MET A 324 2.52 17.15 -20.53
CA MET A 324 1.31 16.52 -21.09
C MET A 324 0.79 17.32 -22.28
N PRO A 325 0.03 16.66 -23.19
CA PRO A 325 -0.72 17.37 -24.21
C PRO A 325 -1.58 18.47 -23.59
N SER A 326 -1.75 19.57 -24.31
CA SER A 326 -2.65 20.65 -23.88
C SER A 326 -3.41 21.12 -25.10
N HIS A 327 -4.73 20.94 -25.08
CA HIS A 327 -5.62 21.42 -26.12
C HIS A 327 -6.60 22.43 -25.54
N PRO A 328 -6.80 23.62 -26.14
CA PRO A 328 -7.69 24.64 -25.58
C PRO A 328 -9.12 24.17 -25.31
N THR A 329 -9.62 23.22 -26.11
CA THR A 329 -10.98 22.66 -25.94
C THR A 329 -11.03 21.44 -25.01
N HIS A 330 -9.87 20.87 -24.64
CA HIS A 330 -9.78 19.71 -23.75
C HIS A 330 -8.71 19.95 -22.68
N PRO A 331 -8.91 20.95 -21.78
CA PRO A 331 -7.93 21.30 -20.77
C PRO A 331 -7.60 20.12 -19.83
N TRP A 332 -8.53 19.18 -19.66
CA TRP A 332 -8.31 17.97 -18.88
C TRP A 332 -7.16 17.09 -19.42
N GLU A 333 -6.81 17.20 -20.70
CA GLU A 333 -5.70 16.47 -21.33
C GLU A 333 -4.32 16.90 -20.83
N ASN A 334 -4.21 17.93 -19.99
CA ASN A 334 -2.95 18.25 -19.32
C ASN A 334 -2.84 17.66 -17.91
N ILE A 335 -3.90 17.01 -17.41
CA ILE A 335 -3.97 16.51 -16.04
C ILE A 335 -3.41 15.09 -15.96
N VAL A 336 -2.62 14.84 -14.91
CA VAL A 336 -2.14 13.52 -14.51
C VAL A 336 -2.74 13.16 -13.15
N PRO A 337 -3.61 12.13 -13.08
CA PRO A 337 -4.11 11.60 -11.82
C PRO A 337 -3.13 10.60 -11.22
N PHE A 338 -2.96 10.68 -9.90
CA PHE A 338 -2.19 9.71 -9.12
C PHE A 338 -3.07 8.98 -8.11
N HIS A 339 -3.98 9.71 -7.46
CA HIS A 339 -4.86 9.19 -6.41
C HIS A 339 -4.12 8.29 -5.43
N LYS A 340 -2.88 8.68 -5.06
CA LYS A 340 -1.91 7.78 -4.40
C LYS A 340 -2.43 7.25 -3.07
N LEU A 341 -3.21 8.05 -2.35
CA LEU A 341 -3.82 7.60 -1.11
C LEU A 341 -4.97 6.61 -1.34
N THR A 342 -5.77 6.79 -2.38
CA THR A 342 -6.79 5.80 -2.78
C THR A 342 -6.15 4.49 -3.22
N GLN A 343 -5.05 4.55 -3.99
CA GLN A 343 -4.19 3.40 -4.29
C GLN A 343 -3.73 2.71 -3.00
N TRP A 344 -3.21 3.49 -2.04
CA TRP A 344 -2.70 2.97 -0.78
C TRP A 344 -3.79 2.34 0.11
N LEU A 345 -4.98 2.95 0.16
CA LEU A 345 -6.17 2.38 0.80
C LEU A 345 -6.56 1.07 0.12
N THR A 346 -6.61 1.03 -1.21
CA THR A 346 -7.00 -0.17 -1.96
C THR A 346 -6.07 -1.34 -1.65
N TYR A 347 -4.75 -1.13 -1.79
CA TYR A 347 -3.74 -2.13 -1.40
C TYR A 347 -3.93 -2.62 0.05
N SER A 348 -4.20 -1.71 0.98
CA SER A 348 -4.30 -2.03 2.39
C SER A 348 -5.58 -2.76 2.76
N LEU A 349 -6.74 -2.34 2.24
CA LEU A 349 -8.07 -2.85 2.60
C LEU A 349 -8.37 -4.20 1.93
N MET A 350 -7.78 -4.48 0.77
CA MET A 350 -7.89 -5.79 0.11
C MET A 350 -7.36 -6.93 0.99
N VAL A 351 -6.31 -6.67 1.78
CA VAL A 351 -5.63 -7.72 2.59
C VAL A 351 -6.55 -8.36 3.63
N PRO A 352 -7.20 -7.62 4.56
CA PRO A 352 -8.12 -8.23 5.53
C PRO A 352 -9.32 -8.92 4.86
N MET A 353 -9.89 -8.33 3.80
CA MET A 353 -10.99 -8.93 3.05
C MET A 353 -10.58 -10.28 2.42
N THR A 354 -9.38 -10.34 1.83
CA THR A 354 -8.84 -11.57 1.24
C THR A 354 -8.56 -12.61 2.32
N LYS A 355 -7.90 -12.22 3.42
CA LYS A 355 -7.46 -13.16 4.46
C LYS A 355 -8.59 -13.75 5.29
N LEU A 356 -9.64 -12.97 5.58
CA LEU A 356 -10.67 -13.36 6.56
C LEU A 356 -12.01 -13.73 5.90
N MET A 357 -12.34 -13.08 4.79
CA MET A 357 -13.58 -13.32 4.04
C MET A 357 -13.35 -14.16 2.77
N ASN A 358 -12.10 -14.53 2.50
CA ASN A 358 -11.69 -15.22 1.27
C ASN A 358 -12.12 -14.45 0.00
N VAL A 359 -12.24 -13.13 0.07
CA VAL A 359 -12.57 -12.31 -1.11
C VAL A 359 -11.46 -12.43 -2.14
N HIS A 360 -11.84 -12.71 -3.38
CA HIS A 360 -10.95 -12.59 -4.53
C HIS A 360 -11.16 -11.24 -5.20
N PHE A 361 -10.08 -10.55 -5.55
CA PHE A 361 -10.17 -9.30 -6.30
C PHE A 361 -9.81 -9.54 -7.76
N ALA A 362 -10.71 -9.16 -8.66
CA ALA A 362 -10.45 -9.17 -10.11
C ALA A 362 -9.93 -7.80 -10.55
N GLY A 363 -8.92 -7.77 -11.44
CA GLY A 363 -8.36 -6.50 -11.92
C GLY A 363 -7.25 -5.92 -11.02
N VAL A 364 -6.56 -6.73 -10.23
CA VAL A 364 -5.47 -6.28 -9.34
C VAL A 364 -4.30 -5.62 -10.09
N GLU A 365 -4.11 -5.99 -11.35
CA GLU A 365 -3.15 -5.39 -12.28
C GLU A 365 -3.47 -3.94 -12.65
N LEU A 366 -4.71 -3.48 -12.40
CA LEU A 366 -5.07 -2.06 -12.58
C LEU A 366 -4.40 -1.17 -11.54
N LEU A 367 -4.07 -1.70 -10.36
CA LEU A 367 -3.29 -0.94 -9.38
C LEU A 367 -1.91 -0.62 -9.94
N THR A 368 -1.49 0.62 -9.76
CA THR A 368 -0.18 1.12 -10.17
C THR A 368 0.84 1.13 -9.03
N GLY A 369 2.09 1.46 -9.38
CA GLY A 369 3.11 1.81 -8.40
C GLY A 369 2.70 3.06 -7.61
N LEU A 370 3.20 3.20 -6.39
CA LEU A 370 2.94 4.37 -5.56
C LEU A 370 4.02 5.43 -5.82
N PRO A 371 3.69 6.59 -6.41
CA PRO A 371 4.67 7.62 -6.74
C PRO A 371 4.94 8.51 -5.51
N GLU A 372 5.48 7.91 -4.46
CA GLU A 372 5.99 8.62 -3.29
C GLU A 372 7.51 8.72 -3.31
N TYR A 373 8.07 9.45 -2.36
CA TYR A 373 9.46 9.86 -2.38
C TYR A 373 10.48 8.72 -2.28
N ARG A 374 10.12 7.53 -1.77
CA ARG A 374 11.03 6.37 -1.74
C ARG A 374 11.14 5.74 -3.13
N ASN A 375 10.01 5.39 -3.74
CA ASN A 375 9.99 4.83 -5.09
C ASN A 375 10.52 5.82 -6.13
N GLY A 376 10.10 7.09 -6.06
CA GLY A 376 10.62 8.12 -6.96
C GLY A 376 12.10 8.43 -6.68
N GLY A 377 12.49 8.41 -5.40
CA GLY A 377 13.85 8.71 -4.95
C GLY A 377 14.85 7.65 -5.38
N LEU A 378 14.43 6.39 -5.42
CA LEU A 378 15.21 5.29 -5.97
C LEU A 378 15.76 5.62 -7.36
N PHE A 379 14.91 6.13 -8.26
CA PHE A 379 15.31 6.46 -9.62
C PHE A 379 16.26 7.67 -9.69
N ILE A 380 16.25 8.56 -8.70
CA ILE A 380 17.19 9.69 -8.65
C ILE A 380 18.53 9.25 -8.05
N ASP A 381 18.50 8.57 -6.90
CA ASP A 381 19.73 8.17 -6.19
C ASP A 381 20.54 7.10 -6.93
N THR A 382 19.91 6.36 -7.85
CA THR A 382 20.59 5.44 -8.78
C THR A 382 21.10 6.12 -10.06
N GLY A 383 20.78 7.40 -10.27
CA GLY A 383 21.21 8.19 -11.41
C GLY A 383 20.36 8.04 -12.69
N LEU A 384 19.26 7.28 -12.67
CA LEU A 384 18.34 7.17 -13.81
C LEU A 384 17.68 8.52 -14.13
N LEU A 385 17.29 9.26 -13.09
CA LEU A 385 16.72 10.60 -13.19
C LEU A 385 17.65 11.61 -12.54
N THR A 386 17.88 12.74 -13.21
CA THR A 386 18.64 13.86 -12.65
C THR A 386 17.84 15.15 -12.80
N LEU A 387 17.60 15.85 -11.68
CA LEU A 387 16.91 17.15 -11.70
C LEU A 387 17.76 18.18 -12.47
N LYS A 388 17.13 18.94 -13.37
CA LYS A 388 17.85 19.93 -14.19
C LYS A 388 18.36 21.10 -13.34
N PRO A 389 19.45 21.78 -13.76
CA PRO A 389 20.14 22.77 -12.92
C PRO A 389 19.26 23.93 -12.42
N ASP A 390 18.35 24.44 -13.26
CA ASP A 390 17.47 25.55 -12.88
C ASP A 390 16.46 25.14 -11.80
N ASP A 391 15.86 23.95 -11.93
CA ASP A 391 14.98 23.40 -10.91
C ASP A 391 15.74 23.04 -9.64
N GLN A 392 16.95 22.47 -9.76
CA GLN A 392 17.82 22.22 -8.61
C GLN A 392 18.06 23.51 -7.80
N LYS A 393 18.42 24.61 -8.48
CA LYS A 393 18.64 25.91 -7.84
C LYS A 393 17.37 26.46 -7.17
N ARG A 394 16.23 26.35 -7.86
CA ARG A 394 14.92 26.77 -7.36
C ARG A 394 14.51 25.99 -6.11
N GLY A 395 14.63 24.67 -6.15
CA GLY A 395 14.31 23.78 -5.03
C GLY A 395 15.22 24.00 -3.82
N VAL A 396 16.52 24.21 -4.02
CA VAL A 396 17.45 24.52 -2.93
C VAL A 396 17.13 25.87 -2.28
N THR A 397 16.75 26.87 -3.07
CA THR A 397 16.32 28.18 -2.55
C THR A 397 15.07 28.01 -1.67
N GLN A 398 14.13 27.16 -2.07
CA GLN A 398 12.93 26.87 -1.28
C GLN A 398 13.27 26.13 0.02
N TYR A 399 14.18 25.14 -0.03
CA TYR A 399 14.66 24.45 1.17
C TYR A 399 15.26 25.46 2.17
N GLN A 400 16.11 26.37 1.71
CA GLN A 400 16.75 27.37 2.58
C GLN A 400 15.73 28.28 3.27
N ARG A 401 14.63 28.64 2.59
CA ARG A 401 13.52 29.38 3.21
C ARG A 401 12.81 28.53 4.26
N ASN A 402 12.51 27.27 3.95
CA ASN A 402 11.87 26.36 4.89
C ASN A 402 12.74 26.13 6.15
N ALA A 403 14.05 26.01 5.98
CA ALA A 403 15.01 25.83 7.07
C ALA A 403 15.06 27.02 8.06
N GLN A 404 14.54 28.20 7.68
CA GLN A 404 14.41 29.35 8.58
C GLN A 404 13.19 29.25 9.51
N VAL A 405 12.24 28.35 9.23
CA VAL A 405 11.07 28.12 10.07
C VAL A 405 11.47 27.35 11.32
N LYS A 406 11.04 27.84 12.50
CA LYS A 406 11.34 27.20 13.79
C LYS A 406 10.92 25.72 13.77
N GLY A 407 11.88 24.84 14.04
CA GLY A 407 11.64 23.40 14.12
C GLY A 407 11.94 22.61 12.84
N GLN A 408 12.13 23.28 11.69
CA GLN A 408 12.53 22.62 10.45
C GLN A 408 14.01 22.18 10.47
N PRO A 409 14.39 21.13 9.73
CA PRO A 409 15.79 20.74 9.58
C PRO A 409 16.56 21.76 8.73
N SER A 410 17.86 21.86 8.96
CA SER A 410 18.77 22.79 8.29
C SER A 410 20.08 22.14 7.83
N MET A 411 20.10 20.80 7.73
CA MET A 411 21.27 20.00 7.36
C MET A 411 20.95 19.07 6.19
N GLU A 412 21.98 18.65 5.43
CA GLU A 412 21.87 17.86 4.18
C GLU A 412 20.83 18.44 3.20
N VAL A 413 21.20 19.58 2.61
CA VAL A 413 20.33 20.36 1.71
C VAL A 413 19.96 19.55 0.46
N VAL A 414 18.65 19.37 0.27
CA VAL A 414 18.05 18.77 -0.92
C VAL A 414 17.02 19.73 -1.53
N PRO A 415 16.78 19.69 -2.85
CA PRO A 415 15.75 20.53 -3.46
C PRO A 415 14.38 20.22 -2.87
N MET A 416 13.59 21.26 -2.61
CA MET A 416 12.26 21.17 -2.00
C MET A 416 11.20 21.85 -2.88
N PHE A 417 10.06 21.20 -3.04
CA PHE A 417 8.93 21.74 -3.79
C PHE A 417 7.60 21.42 -3.10
N THR A 418 6.53 22.15 -3.45
CA THR A 418 5.17 21.79 -3.04
C THR A 418 4.66 20.62 -3.89
N ALA A 419 3.64 19.91 -3.40
CA ALA A 419 3.13 18.73 -4.10
C ALA A 419 2.50 19.02 -5.47
N ASP A 420 2.00 20.24 -5.66
CA ASP A 420 1.39 20.76 -6.89
C ASP A 420 2.42 21.35 -7.87
N ASP A 421 3.70 21.42 -7.48
CA ASP A 421 4.77 21.90 -8.36
C ASP A 421 4.96 20.94 -9.56
N ASP A 422 5.10 21.50 -10.75
CA ASP A 422 5.27 20.76 -12.01
C ASP A 422 6.46 19.77 -11.96
N VAL A 423 7.52 20.07 -11.18
CA VAL A 423 8.62 19.12 -10.91
C VAL A 423 8.13 17.86 -10.21
N ILE A 424 7.30 18.02 -9.17
CA ILE A 424 6.79 16.90 -8.39
C ILE A 424 5.76 16.12 -9.21
N VAL A 425 4.89 16.80 -9.96
CA VAL A 425 3.91 16.14 -10.82
C VAL A 425 4.61 15.32 -11.92
N GLU A 426 5.59 15.88 -12.62
CA GLU A 426 6.35 15.16 -13.64
C GLU A 426 7.12 13.97 -13.05
N TRP A 427 7.78 14.17 -11.90
CA TRP A 427 8.52 13.11 -11.20
C TRP A 427 7.61 11.95 -10.78
N ARG A 428 6.43 12.27 -10.24
CA ARG A 428 5.44 11.27 -9.82
C ARG A 428 4.90 10.50 -11.03
N ALA A 429 4.61 11.19 -12.13
CA ALA A 429 4.11 10.56 -13.36
C ALA A 429 5.12 9.60 -13.98
N VAL A 430 6.38 10.01 -14.11
CA VAL A 430 7.42 9.11 -14.64
C VAL A 430 7.68 7.93 -13.68
N THR A 431 7.61 8.16 -12.36
CA THR A 431 7.76 7.10 -11.34
C THR A 431 6.72 5.99 -11.50
N VAL A 432 5.44 6.34 -11.74
CA VAL A 432 4.39 5.34 -11.98
C VAL A 432 4.75 4.43 -13.15
N GLY A 433 5.13 5.02 -14.29
CA GLY A 433 5.48 4.26 -15.49
C GLY A 433 6.75 3.42 -15.34
N LEU A 434 7.79 3.98 -14.71
CA LEU A 434 9.05 3.27 -14.49
C LEU A 434 8.89 2.06 -13.56
N LEU A 435 7.99 2.11 -12.57
CA LEU A 435 7.71 0.97 -11.69
C LEU A 435 7.06 -0.20 -12.44
N ASP A 436 6.18 0.07 -13.41
CA ASP A 436 5.59 -0.98 -14.24
C ASP A 436 6.68 -1.68 -15.10
N GLU A 437 7.61 -0.92 -15.68
CA GLU A 437 8.73 -1.51 -16.45
C GLU A 437 9.72 -2.24 -15.53
N LEU A 438 9.96 -1.69 -14.34
CA LEU A 438 10.88 -2.28 -13.36
C LEU A 438 10.38 -3.64 -12.91
N LEU A 439 9.06 -3.82 -12.76
CA LEU A 439 8.46 -5.12 -12.45
C LEU A 439 8.76 -6.18 -13.50
N VAL A 440 8.73 -5.80 -14.78
CA VAL A 440 9.05 -6.70 -15.89
C VAL A 440 10.52 -7.12 -15.79
N GLU A 441 11.42 -6.15 -15.61
CA GLU A 441 12.87 -6.40 -15.56
C GLU A 441 13.28 -7.21 -14.32
N VAL A 442 12.69 -6.92 -13.16
CA VAL A 442 12.93 -7.66 -11.91
C VAL A 442 12.48 -9.11 -12.06
N ASN A 443 11.29 -9.37 -12.62
CA ASN A 443 10.82 -10.73 -12.87
C ASN A 443 11.73 -11.48 -13.85
N SER A 444 12.15 -10.82 -14.93
CA SER A 444 13.10 -11.37 -15.90
C SER A 444 14.43 -11.74 -15.23
N SER A 445 15.01 -10.83 -14.45
CA SER A 445 16.28 -11.01 -13.74
C SER A 445 16.24 -12.05 -12.61
N LEU A 446 15.06 -12.30 -12.04
CA LEU A 446 14.81 -13.37 -11.07
C LEU A 446 14.50 -14.72 -11.73
N GLY A 447 14.27 -14.75 -13.06
CA GLY A 447 13.85 -15.94 -13.79
C GLY A 447 12.41 -16.37 -13.50
N LEU A 448 11.56 -15.46 -13.01
CA LEU A 448 10.19 -15.75 -12.61
C LEU A 448 9.22 -15.61 -13.79
N SER A 449 8.34 -16.60 -13.96
CA SER A 449 7.40 -16.65 -15.07
C SER A 449 6.02 -17.18 -14.66
N GLY A 450 5.01 -16.95 -15.50
CA GLY A 450 3.64 -17.38 -15.23
C GLY A 450 3.13 -16.93 -13.84
N ARG A 451 2.77 -17.90 -13.00
CA ARG A 451 2.24 -17.67 -11.64
C ARG A 451 3.30 -17.39 -10.59
N GLU A 452 4.57 -17.60 -10.91
CA GLU A 452 5.69 -17.35 -10.00
C GLU A 452 6.17 -15.91 -10.08
N LYS A 453 5.68 -15.14 -11.06
CA LYS A 453 5.98 -13.71 -11.16
C LYS A 453 5.60 -12.99 -9.88
N LEU A 454 6.50 -12.12 -9.43
CA LEU A 454 6.16 -11.09 -8.47
C LEU A 454 5.03 -10.24 -9.05
N SER A 455 4.02 -9.99 -8.24
CA SER A 455 3.08 -8.90 -8.46
C SER A 455 3.74 -7.54 -8.22
N LEU A 456 3.13 -6.48 -8.73
CA LEU A 456 3.58 -5.10 -8.45
C LEU A 456 3.64 -4.84 -6.95
N ALA A 457 2.60 -5.25 -6.21
CA ALA A 457 2.55 -5.14 -4.76
C ALA A 457 3.75 -5.83 -4.07
N GLN A 458 4.14 -7.02 -4.51
CA GLN A 458 5.29 -7.72 -3.92
C GLN A 458 6.61 -7.02 -4.24
N MET A 459 6.79 -6.52 -5.48
CA MET A 459 8.00 -5.76 -5.83
C MET A 459 8.09 -4.44 -5.06
N LEU A 460 6.98 -3.75 -4.84
CA LEU A 460 6.96 -2.54 -4.02
C LEU A 460 7.43 -2.87 -2.60
N GLU A 461 6.82 -3.87 -1.95
CA GLU A 461 7.10 -4.26 -0.56
C GLU A 461 8.55 -4.71 -0.34
N ALA A 462 8.98 -5.72 -1.10
CA ALA A 462 10.29 -6.36 -0.92
C ALA A 462 11.42 -5.64 -1.66
N GLY A 463 11.10 -4.75 -2.59
CA GLY A 463 12.03 -4.19 -3.55
C GLY A 463 12.08 -2.66 -3.49
N SER A 464 11.32 -1.98 -4.35
CA SER A 464 11.53 -0.57 -4.64
C SER A 464 11.24 0.37 -3.46
N TRP A 465 10.21 0.11 -2.65
CA TRP A 465 9.88 0.95 -1.50
C TRP A 465 10.92 0.83 -0.39
N LYS A 466 11.37 -0.41 -0.13
CA LYS A 466 12.44 -0.70 0.83
C LYS A 466 13.78 -0.16 0.33
N GLY A 467 14.12 -0.42 -0.93
CA GLY A 467 15.37 0.00 -1.56
C GLY A 467 15.51 1.50 -1.69
N GLY A 468 14.43 2.21 -2.03
CA GLY A 468 14.41 3.67 -2.06
C GLY A 468 14.71 4.30 -0.70
N ARG A 469 14.27 3.67 0.40
CA ARG A 469 14.68 4.08 1.74
C ARG A 469 16.14 3.74 2.01
N GLU A 470 16.57 2.51 1.75
CA GLU A 470 17.94 2.08 2.07
C GLU A 470 18.99 2.93 1.33
N ILE A 471 18.77 3.24 0.05
CA ILE A 471 19.69 4.10 -0.72
C ILE A 471 19.68 5.54 -0.22
N ALA A 472 18.53 6.09 0.19
CA ALA A 472 18.45 7.42 0.78
C ALA A 472 19.23 7.49 2.10
N GLU A 473 19.17 6.44 2.94
CA GLU A 473 19.95 6.36 4.19
C GLU A 473 21.46 6.33 3.94
N VAL A 474 21.90 5.69 2.86
CA VAL A 474 23.32 5.67 2.47
C VAL A 474 23.77 7.01 1.89
N SER A 475 22.96 7.59 1.01
CA SER A 475 23.27 8.86 0.32
C SER A 475 23.21 10.07 1.23
N ARG A 476 22.34 10.05 2.25
CA ARG A 476 22.05 11.17 3.16
C ARG A 476 22.01 10.65 4.61
N PRO A 477 23.16 10.27 5.20
CA PRO A 477 23.20 9.55 6.48
C PRO A 477 22.72 10.36 7.68
N ASN A 478 22.72 11.70 7.61
CA ASN A 478 22.32 12.52 8.75
C ASN A 478 20.80 12.71 8.83
N THR A 479 20.11 12.89 7.70
CA THR A 479 18.67 13.17 7.64
C THR A 479 17.86 11.98 7.16
N LYS A 480 18.46 11.09 6.37
CA LYS A 480 17.79 9.95 5.72
C LYS A 480 16.61 10.38 4.87
N GLU A 481 16.69 11.61 4.35
CA GLU A 481 15.65 12.22 3.52
C GLU A 481 15.76 11.74 2.07
N PRO A 482 14.64 11.78 1.32
CA PRO A 482 14.69 11.54 -0.12
C PRO A 482 15.55 12.59 -0.86
N PRO A 483 15.98 12.28 -2.10
CA PRO A 483 16.74 13.21 -2.93
C PRO A 483 16.02 14.50 -3.30
N ILE A 484 14.68 14.50 -3.24
CA ILE A 484 13.83 15.67 -3.41
C ILE A 484 12.80 15.66 -2.28
N MET A 485 12.70 16.77 -1.56
CA MET A 485 11.74 16.94 -0.47
C MET A 485 10.42 17.53 -0.97
N ILE A 486 9.32 16.99 -0.45
CA ILE A 486 7.98 17.53 -0.68
C ILE A 486 7.57 18.30 0.57
N LEU A 487 7.22 19.57 0.40
CA LEU A 487 6.65 20.37 1.47
C LEU A 487 5.25 19.82 1.79
N SER A 488 5.14 19.08 2.88
CA SER A 488 3.91 18.40 3.29
C SER A 488 3.16 19.22 4.34
N ASP A 489 1.84 19.33 4.16
CA ASP A 489 0.89 19.83 5.16
C ASP A 489 0.22 18.70 5.96
N GLY A 490 0.67 17.45 5.78
CA GLY A 490 0.06 16.27 6.37
C GLY A 490 -1.17 15.73 5.62
N THR A 491 -1.55 16.33 4.49
CA THR A 491 -2.70 15.91 3.65
C THR A 491 -2.31 15.36 2.27
N VAL A 492 -1.06 15.55 1.86
CA VAL A 492 -0.46 14.93 0.66
C VAL A 492 0.58 13.89 1.08
N PHE A 493 0.47 12.69 0.49
CA PHE A 493 1.05 11.43 0.96
C PHE A 493 2.16 10.91 0.07
#